data_AF-A0A4D8RV08-F1
#
_entry.id   AF-A0A4D8RV08-F1
#
_cell.length_a   1.000
_cell.length_b   1.000
_cell.length_c   1.000
_cell.angle_alpha   90.00
_cell.angle_beta   90.00
_cell.angle_gamma   90.00
#
_symmetry.space_group_name_H-M   'P 1'
#
loop_
_entity.id
_entity.type
_entity.pdbx_description
1 polymer ?
#
loop_
_entity_poly.entity_id
_entity_poly.type
_entity_poly.pdbx_seq_one_letter_code
_entity_poly.pdbx_strand_id
1 'polypeptide(L)'
;MSILQVISDPKVPKVKCSLIDSTGTERSIMTIFLQDNGIHVHKELENDHYIIPPVPQIGALIREVIEEVAEELNANAIVFRYGDEEAEEVDDLVLSDAWYDIERLALAASKHAALSEEIDAKVILGIIKFSSFIYAATAIRKEDTFPLLQIYMDASTDLPLIKIYNELGQLVEERREKVEDFETYVKSLVSSEDMTVIYRESAMDIPSPKEITTEDGSKYYVAVLFKYFLGFLPSSSVTEVTSRKIPVKGKRKLVKTLRALLYLEKLSEEGGVEIVIGSHAVPLNQLLDELSKLSERAKATLTRRKLMYEPEKVFEEPLVRELRNYKPEYSSGDVYLGIRVIPVGFIVVARNKEEFDHAIQRISNGPTSDGYEILDELVKKSVSGYFIGYLMTLEEALIIYTDITSELMRSDK
;
A
#
# COMPACT_ATOMS: atom_id res chain seq x y z
N MET A 1 28.49 -21.30 -17.68
CA MET A 1 27.72 -21.16 -16.43
C MET A 1 27.84 -19.70 -16.07
N SER A 2 26.72 -18.97 -16.09
CA SER A 2 26.65 -17.56 -15.68
C SER A 2 26.28 -17.51 -14.21
N ILE A 3 27.08 -16.84 -13.39
CA ILE A 3 26.79 -16.61 -11.97
C ILE A 3 26.61 -15.10 -11.79
N LEU A 4 25.50 -14.69 -11.19
CA LEU A 4 25.31 -13.31 -10.77
C LEU A 4 25.93 -13.15 -9.37
N GLN A 5 27.05 -12.45 -9.30
CA GLN A 5 27.69 -12.10 -8.04
C GLN A 5 27.13 -10.77 -7.54
N VAL A 6 26.63 -10.76 -6.31
CA VAL A 6 26.05 -9.59 -5.65
C VAL A 6 26.95 -9.23 -4.47
N ILE A 7 27.49 -8.01 -4.45
CA ILE A 7 28.35 -7.51 -3.37
C ILE A 7 27.64 -6.34 -2.69
N SER A 8 27.34 -6.47 -1.39
CA SER A 8 26.83 -5.38 -0.57
C SER A 8 27.97 -4.68 0.19
N ASP A 9 27.97 -3.35 0.13
CA ASP A 9 28.92 -2.50 0.85
C ASP A 9 28.50 -2.37 2.33
N PRO A 10 29.41 -2.64 3.29
CA PRO A 10 29.07 -2.61 4.71
C PRO A 10 28.89 -1.20 5.29
N LYS A 11 29.41 -0.15 4.63
CA LYS A 11 29.46 1.23 5.15
C LYS A 11 28.42 2.13 4.53
N VAL A 12 28.09 1.91 3.26
CA VAL A 12 27.15 2.76 2.51
C VAL A 12 25.98 1.95 1.96
N PRO A 13 24.81 2.57 1.72
CA PRO A 13 23.67 1.87 1.18
C PRO A 13 23.87 1.63 -0.33
N LYS A 14 24.74 0.66 -0.67
CA LYS A 14 25.14 0.32 -2.04
C LYS A 14 25.26 -1.20 -2.23
N VAL A 15 24.76 -1.67 -3.35
CA VAL A 15 24.88 -3.05 -3.84
C VAL A 15 25.41 -3.02 -5.26
N LYS A 16 26.41 -3.86 -5.56
CA LYS A 16 26.96 -4.04 -6.91
C LYS A 16 26.66 -5.46 -7.40
N CYS A 17 26.23 -5.58 -8.64
CA CYS A 17 25.96 -6.86 -9.29
C CYS A 17 26.87 -7.02 -10.50
N SER A 18 27.62 -8.12 -10.52
CA SER A 18 28.52 -8.51 -11.62
C SER A 18 28.12 -9.88 -12.14
N LEU A 19 28.19 -10.08 -13.46
CA LEU A 19 28.04 -11.39 -14.08
C LEU A 19 29.42 -12.03 -14.27
N ILE A 20 29.57 -13.25 -13.78
CA ILE A 20 30.75 -14.08 -14.01
C ILE A 20 30.38 -15.14 -15.04
N ASP A 21 31.06 -15.14 -16.18
CA ASP A 21 30.85 -16.11 -17.24
C ASP A 21 31.60 -17.43 -17.01
N SER A 22 31.39 -18.41 -17.90
CA SER A 22 32.11 -19.70 -17.86
C SER A 22 33.64 -19.60 -18.00
N THR A 23 34.16 -18.46 -18.47
CA THR A 23 35.60 -18.23 -18.62
C THR A 23 36.22 -17.57 -17.38
N GLY A 24 35.39 -17.22 -16.39
CA GLY A 24 35.81 -16.49 -15.19
C GLY A 24 35.94 -14.99 -15.41
N THR A 25 35.45 -14.47 -16.55
CA THR A 25 35.46 -13.03 -16.82
C THR A 25 34.32 -12.37 -16.06
N GLU A 26 34.66 -11.39 -15.22
CA GLU A 26 33.69 -10.59 -14.46
C GLU A 26 33.29 -9.34 -15.26
N ARG A 27 31.98 -9.10 -15.35
CA ARG A 27 31.42 -7.89 -15.98
C ARG A 27 30.42 -7.24 -15.04
N SER A 28 30.63 -5.97 -14.70
CA SER A 28 29.65 -5.17 -13.94
C SER A 28 28.36 -5.03 -14.75
N ILE A 29 27.22 -5.30 -14.13
CA ILE A 29 25.91 -5.27 -14.79
C ILE A 29 25.02 -4.20 -14.20
N MET A 30 24.97 -4.11 -12.87
CA MET A 30 24.05 -3.23 -12.19
C MET A 30 24.67 -2.70 -10.89
N THR A 31 24.40 -1.43 -10.59
CA THR A 31 24.66 -0.85 -9.28
C THR A 31 23.36 -0.30 -8.71
N ILE A 32 23.03 -0.69 -7.48
CA ILE A 32 21.89 -0.16 -6.72
C ILE A 32 22.41 0.66 -5.55
N PHE A 33 21.87 1.85 -5.32
CA PHE A 33 22.20 2.63 -4.13
C PHE A 33 21.07 3.56 -3.71
N LEU A 34 21.03 3.93 -2.43
CA LEU A 34 20.06 4.89 -1.89
C LEU A 34 20.58 6.33 -2.04
N GLN A 35 19.77 7.21 -2.63
CA GLN A 35 19.96 8.67 -2.62
C GLN A 35 18.77 9.36 -1.95
N ASP A 36 18.84 10.69 -1.88
CA ASP A 36 17.89 11.54 -1.16
C ASP A 36 16.49 11.59 -1.79
N ASN A 37 16.32 11.13 -3.03
CA ASN A 37 15.04 11.08 -3.74
C ASN A 37 14.60 9.66 -4.14
N GLY A 38 15.28 8.62 -3.64
CA GLY A 38 14.86 7.24 -3.83
C GLY A 38 16.01 6.25 -4.00
N ILE A 39 15.66 5.04 -4.42
CA ILE A 39 16.62 3.98 -4.74
C ILE A 39 16.97 4.12 -6.22
N HIS A 40 18.25 4.31 -6.50
CA HIS A 40 18.75 4.44 -7.87
C HIS A 40 19.27 3.09 -8.33
N VAL A 41 18.79 2.65 -9.48
CA VAL A 41 19.25 1.43 -10.15
C VAL A 41 19.87 1.81 -11.48
N HIS A 42 21.18 1.58 -11.59
CA HIS A 42 21.95 1.81 -12.81
C HIS A 42 22.27 0.49 -13.47
N LYS A 43 21.73 0.24 -14.67
CA LYS A 43 22.09 -0.91 -15.52
C LYS A 43 23.25 -0.48 -16.44
N GLU A 44 24.47 -0.90 -16.11
CA GLU A 44 25.72 -0.50 -16.77
C GLU A 44 25.81 -0.98 -18.24
N LEU A 45 25.11 -2.07 -18.59
CA LEU A 45 25.14 -2.64 -19.94
C LEU A 45 24.35 -1.81 -20.96
N GLU A 46 23.23 -1.26 -20.51
CA GLU A 46 22.25 -0.56 -21.34
C GLU A 46 22.39 0.97 -21.18
N ASN A 47 23.21 1.40 -20.22
CA ASN A 47 23.30 2.79 -19.76
C ASN A 47 21.92 3.32 -19.33
N ASP A 48 21.10 2.42 -18.79
CA ASP A 48 19.77 2.71 -18.29
C ASP A 48 19.83 3.03 -16.80
N HIS A 49 19.01 4.01 -16.41
CA HIS A 49 18.92 4.48 -15.04
C HIS A 49 17.45 4.73 -14.70
N TYR A 50 17.00 4.07 -13.64
CA TYR A 50 15.67 4.30 -13.09
C TYR A 50 15.72 4.47 -11.58
N ILE A 51 14.71 5.15 -11.05
CA ILE A 51 14.58 5.47 -9.63
C ILE A 51 13.33 4.79 -9.12
N ILE A 52 13.47 4.01 -8.04
CA ILE A 52 12.38 3.31 -7.36
C ILE A 52 12.06 4.05 -6.06
N PRO A 53 10.78 4.20 -5.68
CA PRO A 53 10.43 4.59 -4.32
C PRO A 53 11.01 3.64 -3.26
N PRO A 54 11.60 4.16 -2.18
CA PRO A 54 11.90 3.35 -1.01
C PRO A 54 10.62 2.82 -0.34
N VAL A 55 10.72 1.65 0.30
CA VAL A 55 9.67 1.02 1.13
C VAL A 55 10.27 0.57 2.46
N PRO A 56 9.46 0.33 3.52
CA PRO A 56 9.97 -0.13 4.81
C PRO A 56 10.71 -1.46 4.73
N GLN A 57 10.26 -2.39 3.88
CA GLN A 57 10.87 -3.70 3.65
C GLN A 57 11.98 -3.62 2.58
N ILE A 58 12.91 -2.69 2.75
CA ILE A 58 13.95 -2.37 1.77
C ILE A 58 14.74 -3.60 1.28
N GLY A 59 15.04 -4.55 2.18
CA GLY A 59 15.76 -5.76 1.82
C GLY A 59 15.01 -6.66 0.82
N ALA A 60 13.68 -6.73 0.92
CA ALA A 60 12.85 -7.47 -0.02
C ALA A 60 12.84 -6.78 -1.39
N LEU A 61 12.65 -5.45 -1.41
CA LEU A 61 12.66 -4.67 -2.64
C LEU A 61 13.99 -4.79 -3.40
N ILE A 62 15.13 -4.67 -2.71
CA ILE A 62 16.45 -4.82 -3.35
C ILE A 62 16.65 -6.24 -3.89
N ARG A 63 16.15 -7.26 -3.17
CA ARG A 63 16.22 -8.64 -3.61
C ARG A 63 15.38 -8.88 -4.86
N GLU A 64 14.15 -8.37 -4.91
CA GLU A 64 13.27 -8.47 -6.08
C GLU A 64 13.93 -7.88 -7.33
N VAL A 65 14.55 -6.71 -7.21
CA VAL A 65 15.30 -6.07 -8.32
C VAL A 65 16.47 -6.95 -8.80
N ILE A 66 17.19 -7.57 -7.87
CA ILE A 66 18.31 -8.47 -8.20
C ILE A 66 17.81 -9.74 -8.88
N GLU A 67 16.72 -10.33 -8.39
CA GLU A 67 16.11 -11.54 -8.94
C GLU A 67 15.57 -11.30 -10.35
N GLU A 68 14.89 -10.17 -10.59
CA GLU A 68 14.41 -9.78 -11.92
C GLU A 68 15.57 -9.68 -12.92
N VAL A 69 16.67 -9.02 -12.54
CA VAL A 69 17.88 -8.92 -13.39
C VAL A 69 18.56 -10.28 -13.58
N ALA A 70 18.55 -11.15 -12.58
CA ALA A 70 19.08 -12.51 -12.71
C ALA A 70 18.29 -13.33 -13.74
N GLU A 71 16.96 -13.20 -13.74
CA GLU A 71 16.07 -13.82 -14.72
C GLU A 71 16.29 -13.28 -16.13
N GLU A 72 16.35 -11.94 -16.30
CA GLU A 72 16.64 -11.29 -17.59
C GLU A 72 17.95 -11.80 -18.21
N LEU A 73 18.99 -11.96 -17.38
CA LEU A 73 20.32 -12.39 -17.81
C LEU A 73 20.46 -13.91 -17.94
N ASN A 74 19.44 -14.69 -17.60
CA ASN A 74 19.50 -16.16 -17.49
C ASN A 74 20.70 -16.62 -16.64
N ALA A 75 20.87 -16.01 -15.45
CA ALA A 75 21.88 -16.44 -14.50
C ALA A 75 21.50 -17.82 -13.92
N ASN A 76 22.49 -18.72 -13.82
CA ASN A 76 22.25 -20.08 -13.30
C ASN A 76 22.19 -20.12 -11.77
N ALA A 77 22.79 -19.13 -11.11
CA ALA A 77 22.83 -18.98 -9.67
C ALA A 77 23.12 -17.52 -9.31
N ILE A 78 22.67 -17.12 -8.12
CA ILE A 78 23.01 -15.85 -7.49
C ILE A 78 23.92 -16.17 -6.30
N VAL A 79 25.06 -15.48 -6.19
CA VAL A 79 26.00 -15.61 -5.08
C VAL A 79 26.07 -14.28 -4.36
N PHE A 80 25.69 -14.28 -3.09
CA PHE A 80 25.73 -13.09 -2.25
C PHE A 80 27.07 -12.98 -1.53
N ARG A 81 27.62 -11.77 -1.49
CA ARG A 81 28.82 -11.42 -0.75
C ARG A 81 28.61 -10.15 0.04
N TYR A 82 29.18 -10.10 1.23
CA TYR A 82 29.13 -8.93 2.11
C TYR A 82 30.55 -8.50 2.48
N GLY A 83 30.88 -7.23 2.20
CA GLY A 83 32.20 -6.67 2.50
C GLY A 83 32.75 -5.77 1.39
N ASP A 84 33.97 -5.30 1.61
CA ASP A 84 34.67 -4.33 0.75
C ASP A 84 35.63 -5.11 -0.20
N GLU A 85 36.94 -5.10 0.03
CA GLU A 85 37.95 -5.76 -0.81
C GLU A 85 38.07 -7.29 -0.58
N GLU A 86 37.74 -7.77 0.62
CA GLU A 86 37.71 -9.20 0.99
C GLU A 86 36.27 -9.60 1.35
N ALA A 87 35.34 -9.44 0.41
CA ALA A 87 33.93 -9.75 0.65
C ALA A 87 33.72 -11.26 0.88
N GLU A 88 33.11 -11.60 2.01
CA GLU A 88 32.81 -12.98 2.39
C GLU A 88 31.53 -13.44 1.70
N GLU A 89 31.51 -14.70 1.23
CA GLU A 89 30.31 -15.32 0.71
C GLU A 89 29.32 -15.59 1.84
N VAL A 90 28.06 -15.19 1.64
CA VAL A 90 26.98 -15.29 2.61
C VAL A 90 25.80 -16.04 1.99
N ASP A 91 25.04 -16.75 2.82
CA ASP A 91 23.91 -17.58 2.36
C ASP A 91 22.75 -16.74 1.80
N ASP A 92 22.62 -15.48 2.21
CA ASP A 92 21.52 -14.60 1.80
C ASP A 92 22.00 -13.13 1.67
N LEU A 93 21.18 -12.27 1.05
CA LEU A 93 21.45 -10.84 0.91
C LEU A 93 21.53 -10.16 2.29
N VAL A 94 22.73 -9.76 2.68
CA VAL A 94 22.99 -8.91 3.84
C VAL A 94 23.21 -7.48 3.37
N LEU A 95 22.47 -6.53 3.94
CA LEU A 95 22.59 -5.10 3.66
C LEU A 95 23.21 -4.36 4.85
N SER A 96 23.89 -3.25 4.60
CA SER A 96 24.38 -2.36 5.66
C SER A 96 23.26 -1.67 6.44
N ASP A 97 23.51 -1.31 7.70
CA ASP A 97 22.58 -0.59 8.58
C ASP A 97 22.04 0.70 7.95
N ALA A 98 22.83 1.35 7.09
CA ALA A 98 22.46 2.56 6.38
C ALA A 98 21.25 2.37 5.44
N TRP A 99 20.98 1.14 4.99
CA TRP A 99 19.75 0.82 4.25
C TRP A 99 18.50 0.87 5.11
N TYR A 100 18.61 0.70 6.43
CA TYR A 100 17.49 0.57 7.36
C TYR A 100 17.17 1.86 8.14
N ASP A 101 17.73 3.00 7.70
CA ASP A 101 17.38 4.32 8.25
C ASP A 101 15.96 4.73 7.81
N ILE A 102 14.97 4.38 8.63
CA ILE A 102 13.54 4.60 8.36
C ILE A 102 13.23 6.08 8.11
N GLU A 103 13.88 6.99 8.83
CA GLU A 103 13.69 8.43 8.67
C GLU A 103 14.13 8.86 7.27
N ARG A 104 15.36 8.48 6.89
CA ARG A 104 15.90 8.79 5.57
C ARG A 104 15.07 8.18 4.44
N LEU A 105 14.65 6.92 4.58
CA LEU A 105 13.83 6.25 3.57
C LEU A 105 12.47 6.93 3.40
N ALA A 106 11.80 7.29 4.51
CA ALA A 106 10.51 7.96 4.48
C ALA A 106 10.60 9.34 3.81
N LEU A 107 11.63 10.13 4.16
CA LEU A 107 11.89 11.42 3.54
C LEU A 107 12.15 11.28 2.04
N ALA A 108 13.00 10.33 1.63
CA ALA A 108 13.29 10.07 0.22
C ALA A 108 12.05 9.63 -0.57
N ALA A 109 11.20 8.79 0.02
CA ALA A 109 9.96 8.34 -0.60
C ALA A 109 8.94 9.49 -0.76
N SER A 110 8.83 10.37 0.24
CA SER A 110 7.94 11.54 0.16
C SER A 110 8.37 12.53 -0.95
N LYS A 111 9.69 12.72 -1.11
CA LYS A 111 10.26 13.54 -2.18
C LYS A 111 10.02 12.93 -3.56
N HIS A 112 10.16 11.61 -3.69
CA HIS A 112 9.88 10.92 -4.94
C HIS A 112 8.41 11.11 -5.36
N ALA A 113 7.45 10.96 -4.44
CA ALA A 113 6.02 11.17 -4.72
C ALA A 113 5.73 12.57 -5.28
N ALA A 114 6.42 13.59 -4.78
CA ALA A 114 6.25 14.96 -5.27
C ALA A 114 6.81 15.20 -6.70
N LEU A 115 7.74 14.35 -7.16
CA LEU A 115 8.40 14.52 -8.47
C LEU A 115 7.73 13.71 -9.60
N SER A 116 6.86 12.75 -9.27
CA SER A 116 6.30 11.82 -10.27
C SER A 116 5.08 12.34 -11.03
N GLU A 117 4.46 13.44 -10.60
CA GLU A 117 3.18 13.92 -11.15
C GLU A 117 3.30 15.25 -11.91
N GLU A 118 2.60 15.36 -13.05
CA GLU A 118 2.47 16.60 -13.83
C GLU A 118 1.24 17.41 -13.39
N ILE A 119 1.40 18.33 -12.43
CA ILE A 119 0.28 19.10 -11.83
C ILE A 119 0.43 20.60 -12.01
N ASP A 120 -0.59 21.32 -12.43
CA ASP A 120 -0.57 22.80 -12.56
C ASP A 120 -0.70 23.52 -11.20
N ALA A 121 0.39 23.51 -10.41
CA ALA A 121 0.50 24.20 -9.11
C ALA A 121 1.93 24.75 -8.90
N LYS A 122 2.09 25.79 -8.05
CA LYS A 122 3.41 26.35 -7.73
C LYS A 122 4.20 25.52 -6.72
N VAL A 123 3.51 24.97 -5.73
CA VAL A 123 4.10 24.13 -4.68
C VAL A 123 3.42 22.77 -4.68
N ILE A 124 4.23 21.72 -4.64
CA ILE A 124 3.78 20.34 -4.56
C ILE A 124 4.15 19.80 -3.18
N LEU A 125 3.18 19.22 -2.48
CA LEU A 125 3.38 18.55 -1.20
C LEU A 125 3.25 17.04 -1.41
N GLY A 126 4.38 16.34 -1.46
CA GLY A 126 4.40 14.88 -1.49
C GLY A 126 4.27 14.35 -0.06
N ILE A 127 3.14 13.75 0.27
CA ILE A 127 2.87 13.14 1.58
C ILE A 127 2.84 11.63 1.44
N ILE A 128 3.55 10.93 2.32
CA ILE A 128 3.55 9.47 2.40
C ILE A 128 3.31 9.02 3.84
N LYS A 129 2.46 8.01 3.98
CA LYS A 129 2.43 7.15 5.16
C LYS A 129 3.44 6.02 4.92
N PHE A 130 4.67 6.25 5.33
CA PHE A 130 5.78 5.33 5.05
C PHE A 130 5.62 4.02 5.82
N SER A 131 5.11 4.07 7.04
CA SER A 131 4.73 2.88 7.79
C SER A 131 3.52 3.16 8.68
N SER A 132 3.15 2.16 9.45
CA SER A 132 2.12 2.18 10.47
C SER A 132 2.04 3.43 11.35
N PHE A 133 3.18 4.00 11.67
CA PHE A 133 3.32 5.15 12.57
C PHE A 133 4.26 6.21 11.99
N ILE A 134 4.86 5.95 10.82
CA ILE A 134 5.78 6.87 10.19
C ILE A 134 5.11 7.58 9.03
N TYR A 135 5.08 8.89 9.11
CA TYR A 135 4.65 9.78 8.05
C TYR A 135 5.81 10.65 7.63
N ALA A 136 5.87 10.97 6.34
CA ALA A 136 6.81 11.94 5.82
C ALA A 136 6.11 12.85 4.81
N ALA A 137 6.58 14.08 4.74
CA ALA A 137 6.15 15.02 3.73
C ALA A 137 7.35 15.78 3.17
N THR A 138 7.34 16.03 1.87
CA THR A 138 8.27 16.95 1.22
C THR A 138 7.49 18.01 0.47
N ALA A 139 7.77 19.28 0.78
CA ALA A 139 7.28 20.40 -0.01
C ALA A 139 8.33 20.75 -1.06
N ILE A 140 7.92 20.80 -2.33
CA ILE A 140 8.78 21.11 -3.47
C ILE A 140 8.20 22.30 -4.22
N ARG A 141 9.08 23.21 -4.63
CA ARG A 141 8.72 24.24 -5.59
C ARG A 141 8.73 23.66 -7.01
N LYS A 142 7.62 23.71 -7.73
CA LYS A 142 7.49 23.04 -9.03
C LYS A 142 8.44 23.61 -10.09
N GLU A 143 8.73 24.91 -10.03
CA GLU A 143 9.50 25.61 -11.08
C GLU A 143 10.93 25.08 -11.25
N ASP A 144 11.59 24.70 -10.16
CA ASP A 144 12.99 24.29 -10.11
C ASP A 144 13.20 22.97 -9.38
N THR A 145 12.11 22.32 -8.95
CA THR A 145 12.10 21.08 -8.17
C THR A 145 12.86 21.18 -6.84
N PHE A 146 13.03 22.40 -6.32
CA PHE A 146 13.80 22.64 -5.12
C PHE A 146 12.97 22.31 -3.85
N PRO A 147 13.50 21.48 -2.93
CA PRO A 147 12.80 21.17 -1.68
C PRO A 147 12.76 22.42 -0.79
N LEU A 148 11.57 22.82 -0.36
CA LEU A 148 11.35 23.95 0.54
C LEU A 148 11.47 23.52 2.01
N LEU A 149 10.90 22.37 2.33
CA LEU A 149 10.99 21.76 3.65
C LEU A 149 10.67 20.28 3.56
N GLN A 150 11.17 19.52 4.52
CA GLN A 150 10.78 18.13 4.72
C GLN A 150 10.33 17.92 6.16
N ILE A 151 9.35 17.06 6.35
CA ILE A 151 8.77 16.78 7.66
C ILE A 151 8.77 15.27 7.83
N TYR A 152 9.25 14.81 8.97
CA TYR A 152 9.13 13.44 9.41
C TYR A 152 8.31 13.42 10.70
N MET A 153 7.35 12.50 10.79
CA MET A 153 6.56 12.28 11.99
C MET A 153 6.55 10.80 12.37
N ASP A 154 6.94 10.53 13.61
CA ASP A 154 6.80 9.22 14.26
C ASP A 154 5.69 9.28 15.31
N ALA A 155 4.55 8.69 14.97
CA ALA A 155 3.35 8.59 15.77
C ALA A 155 3.26 7.27 16.58
N SER A 156 4.38 6.57 16.81
CA SER A 156 4.41 5.33 17.61
C SER A 156 4.10 5.55 19.10
N THR A 157 4.05 6.80 19.53
CA THR A 157 3.77 7.21 20.91
C THR A 157 2.63 8.22 20.97
N ASP A 158 1.95 8.32 22.12
CA ASP A 158 0.80 9.24 22.32
C ASP A 158 1.10 10.72 21.99
N LEU A 159 2.37 11.12 22.12
CA LEU A 159 2.90 12.40 21.69
C LEU A 159 3.90 12.16 20.53
N PRO A 160 3.42 12.21 19.27
CA PRO A 160 4.25 12.01 18.10
C PRO A 160 5.52 12.86 18.11
N LEU A 161 6.65 12.26 17.72
CA LEU A 161 7.89 12.97 17.46
C LEU A 161 7.81 13.57 16.05
N ILE A 162 8.02 14.88 15.94
CA ILE A 162 8.04 15.58 14.66
C ILE A 162 9.40 16.22 14.49
N LYS A 163 10.00 15.97 13.33
CA LYS A 163 11.25 16.58 12.89
C LYS A 163 11.01 17.36 11.61
N ILE A 164 11.49 18.59 11.57
CA ILE A 164 11.37 19.49 10.42
C ILE A 164 12.77 19.81 9.91
N TYR A 165 12.95 19.61 8.62
CA TYR A 165 14.18 19.88 7.89
C TYR A 165 13.96 21.06 6.96
N ASN A 166 14.95 21.94 6.90
CA ASN A 166 14.94 23.06 5.97
C ASN A 166 15.29 22.63 4.53
N GLU A 167 15.35 23.62 3.65
CA GLU A 167 15.75 23.52 2.24
C GLU A 167 17.08 22.78 2.00
N LEU A 168 17.99 22.81 2.97
CA LEU A 168 19.32 22.17 2.89
C LEU A 168 19.34 20.75 3.48
N GLY A 169 18.18 20.22 3.89
CA GLY A 169 18.08 18.93 4.58
C GLY A 169 18.61 18.96 6.01
N GLN A 170 18.78 20.13 6.61
CA GLN A 170 19.26 20.26 7.99
C GLN A 170 18.07 20.27 8.96
N LEU A 171 18.17 19.48 10.03
CA LEU A 171 17.18 19.48 11.10
C LEU A 171 17.14 20.87 11.77
N VAL A 172 16.00 21.55 11.65
CA VAL A 172 15.79 22.88 12.24
C VAL A 172 14.90 22.84 13.47
N GLU A 173 13.94 21.93 13.53
CA GLU A 173 13.05 21.76 14.67
C GLU A 173 12.83 20.28 14.98
N GLU A 174 12.86 19.94 16.26
CA GLU A 174 12.45 18.65 16.81
C GLU A 174 11.49 18.91 17.96
N ARG A 175 10.26 18.41 17.85
CA ARG A 175 9.23 18.61 18.87
C ARG A 175 8.34 17.40 19.06
N ARG A 176 7.65 17.38 20.20
CA ARG A 176 6.61 16.39 20.51
C ARG A 176 5.29 17.11 20.66
N GLU A 177 4.36 16.86 19.75
CA GLU A 177 3.05 17.48 19.77
C GLU A 177 1.98 16.56 19.20
N LYS A 178 0.73 16.79 19.63
CA LYS A 178 -0.39 16.01 19.16
C LYS A 178 -0.85 16.54 17.81
N VAL A 179 -0.72 15.72 16.77
CA VAL A 179 -1.22 15.99 15.42
C VAL A 179 -2.42 15.10 15.16
N GLU A 180 -3.58 15.72 14.93
CA GLU A 180 -4.81 14.98 14.60
C GLU A 180 -4.89 14.60 13.12
N ASP A 181 -4.38 15.47 12.25
CA ASP A 181 -4.39 15.29 10.79
C ASP A 181 -3.07 15.79 10.21
N PHE A 182 -2.26 14.86 9.69
CA PHE A 182 -0.90 15.15 9.21
C PHE A 182 -0.90 16.07 7.98
N GLU A 183 -1.88 15.93 7.08
CA GLU A 183 -2.04 16.80 5.92
C GLU A 183 -2.27 18.24 6.32
N THR A 184 -3.26 18.47 7.18
CA THR A 184 -3.63 19.79 7.67
C THR A 184 -2.45 20.44 8.39
N TYR A 185 -1.71 19.64 9.16
CA TYR A 185 -0.49 20.08 9.81
C TYR A 185 0.58 20.52 8.80
N VAL A 186 0.89 19.71 7.79
CA VAL A 186 1.87 20.04 6.74
C VAL A 186 1.44 21.29 5.96
N LYS A 187 0.16 21.38 5.57
CA LYS A 187 -0.40 22.57 4.89
C LYS A 187 -0.23 23.83 5.72
N SER A 188 -0.42 23.74 7.04
CA SER A 188 -0.28 24.90 7.94
C SER A 188 1.14 25.45 8.01
N LEU A 189 2.15 24.63 7.72
CA LEU A 189 3.56 25.02 7.71
C LEU A 189 3.99 25.66 6.37
N VAL A 190 3.19 25.49 5.31
CA VAL A 190 3.52 25.94 3.96
C VAL A 190 2.69 27.19 3.64
N SER A 191 3.35 28.34 3.59
CA SER A 191 2.70 29.64 3.33
C SER A 191 2.45 29.88 1.83
N SER A 192 1.68 29.02 1.16
CA SER A 192 1.30 29.17 -0.26
C SER A 192 -0.19 28.92 -0.47
N GLU A 193 -0.90 29.82 -1.16
CA GLU A 193 -2.31 29.59 -1.55
C GLU A 193 -2.42 28.71 -2.82
N ASP A 194 -1.31 28.52 -3.54
CA ASP A 194 -1.21 27.78 -4.80
C ASP A 194 -0.38 26.50 -4.56
N MET A 195 -0.98 25.57 -3.82
CA MET A 195 -0.38 24.29 -3.44
C MET A 195 -1.26 23.12 -3.88
N THR A 196 -0.64 22.01 -4.29
CA THR A 196 -1.31 20.71 -4.46
C THR A 196 -0.67 19.67 -3.57
N VAL A 197 -1.50 18.82 -2.97
CA VAL A 197 -1.04 17.65 -2.20
C VAL A 197 -1.09 16.43 -3.08
N ILE A 198 0.01 15.69 -3.11
CA ILE A 198 0.12 14.39 -3.73
C ILE A 198 0.31 13.39 -2.61
N TYR A 199 -0.54 12.37 -2.62
CA TYR A 199 -0.43 11.24 -1.72
C TYR A 199 0.25 10.08 -2.43
N ARG A 200 1.20 9.47 -1.73
CA ARG A 200 1.66 8.13 -2.06
C ARG A 200 1.35 7.24 -0.88
N GLU A 201 0.42 6.32 -1.06
CA GLU A 201 0.30 5.21 -0.11
C GLU A 201 1.49 4.27 -0.33
N SER A 202 2.06 3.77 0.76
CA SER A 202 3.04 2.68 0.72
C SER A 202 2.41 1.51 -0.03
N ALA A 203 3.02 1.11 -1.15
CA ALA A 203 2.67 -0.15 -1.81
C ALA A 203 2.77 -1.27 -0.74
N MET A 204 1.64 -1.93 -0.49
CA MET A 204 1.37 -2.80 0.67
C MET A 204 1.03 -2.06 1.97
N ASP A 205 -0.20 -1.53 2.04
CA ASP A 205 -0.84 -1.16 3.29
C ASP A 205 -1.02 -2.42 4.16
N ILE A 206 -0.01 -2.71 4.99
CA ILE A 206 -0.17 -3.54 6.19
C ILE A 206 -0.65 -2.58 7.27
N PRO A 207 -1.96 -2.52 7.61
CA PRO A 207 -2.42 -1.66 8.67
C PRO A 207 -1.68 -2.00 9.96
N SER A 208 -1.27 -0.95 10.67
CA SER A 208 -0.66 -1.04 11.99
C SER A 208 -1.54 -1.89 12.90
N PRO A 209 -1.02 -2.98 13.47
CA PRO A 209 -1.79 -3.67 14.49
C PRO A 209 -1.95 -2.73 15.68
N LYS A 210 -3.17 -2.64 16.20
CA LYS A 210 -3.37 -2.10 17.55
C LYS A 210 -2.99 -3.20 18.53
N GLU A 211 -1.96 -2.97 19.33
CA GLU A 211 -1.66 -3.85 20.47
C GLU A 211 -2.73 -3.63 21.56
N ILE A 212 -3.41 -4.71 21.93
CA ILE A 212 -4.41 -4.73 22.99
C ILE A 212 -3.93 -5.70 24.06
N THR A 213 -3.75 -5.21 25.28
CA THR A 213 -3.49 -6.05 26.45
C THR A 213 -4.80 -6.32 27.18
N THR A 214 -5.18 -7.58 27.31
CA THR A 214 -6.39 -8.00 28.04
C THR A 214 -6.16 -7.93 29.56
N GLU A 215 -7.25 -7.97 30.35
CA GLU A 215 -7.19 -7.92 31.82
C GLU A 215 -6.35 -9.04 32.46
N ASP A 216 -6.20 -10.17 31.75
CA ASP A 216 -5.37 -11.31 32.17
C ASP A 216 -3.88 -11.16 31.79
N GLY A 217 -3.49 -10.04 31.17
CA GLY A 217 -2.12 -9.75 30.74
C GLY A 217 -1.73 -10.31 29.37
N SER A 218 -2.64 -10.99 28.67
CA SER A 218 -2.38 -11.48 27.30
C SER A 218 -2.32 -10.31 26.31
N LYS A 219 -1.42 -10.40 25.33
CA LYS A 219 -1.25 -9.39 24.29
C LYS A 219 -1.79 -9.89 22.96
N TYR A 220 -2.53 -9.04 22.28
CA TYR A 220 -3.08 -9.30 20.95
C TYR A 220 -2.80 -8.15 20.00
N TYR A 221 -2.42 -8.48 18.78
CA TYR A 221 -2.28 -7.58 17.65
C TYR A 221 -3.57 -7.64 16.85
N VAL A 222 -4.30 -6.52 16.78
CA VAL A 222 -5.64 -6.47 16.19
C VAL A 222 -5.73 -5.41 15.11
N ALA A 223 -6.31 -5.78 13.97
CA ALA A 223 -6.68 -4.84 12.91
C ALA A 223 -7.97 -5.27 12.20
N VAL A 224 -8.62 -4.33 11.56
CA VAL A 224 -9.74 -4.58 10.65
C VAL A 224 -9.40 -3.97 9.30
N LEU A 225 -9.29 -4.83 8.29
CA LEU A 225 -9.03 -4.47 6.89
C LEU A 225 -10.33 -4.50 6.10
N PHE A 226 -10.53 -3.54 5.21
CA PHE A 226 -11.59 -3.62 4.20
C PHE A 226 -11.00 -3.81 2.81
N LYS A 227 -11.50 -4.81 2.09
CA LYS A 227 -11.29 -5.01 0.66
C LYS A 227 -12.64 -5.07 -0.04
N TYR A 228 -12.62 -5.02 -1.36
CA TYR A 228 -13.82 -4.76 -2.16
C TYR A 228 -13.88 -5.66 -3.38
N PHE A 229 -15.08 -6.14 -3.72
CA PHE A 229 -15.36 -6.63 -5.07
C PHE A 229 -16.09 -5.56 -5.85
N LEU A 230 -15.71 -5.40 -7.11
CA LEU A 230 -16.27 -4.41 -8.01
C LEU A 230 -17.17 -5.07 -9.05
N GLY A 231 -18.26 -4.41 -9.41
CA GLY A 231 -19.12 -4.82 -10.50
C GLY A 231 -19.70 -3.64 -11.26
N PHE A 232 -19.89 -3.85 -12.57
CA PHE A 232 -20.29 -2.83 -13.53
C PHE A 232 -21.67 -3.14 -14.07
N LEU A 233 -22.69 -2.47 -13.53
CA LEU A 233 -24.06 -2.75 -13.89
C LEU A 233 -24.58 -1.72 -14.91
N PRO A 234 -24.87 -2.13 -16.15
CA PRO A 234 -25.59 -1.26 -17.08
C PRO A 234 -26.98 -0.99 -16.51
N SER A 235 -27.40 0.26 -16.55
CA SER A 235 -28.64 0.76 -15.96
C SER A 235 -29.37 1.64 -16.95
N SER A 236 -30.70 1.51 -17.00
CA SER A 236 -31.57 2.31 -17.88
C SER A 236 -31.95 3.66 -17.26
N SER A 237 -31.54 3.94 -16.01
CA SER A 237 -31.81 5.22 -15.34
C SER A 237 -30.74 5.58 -14.30
N VAL A 238 -30.54 6.89 -14.11
CA VAL A 238 -29.69 7.46 -13.04
C VAL A 238 -30.14 7.01 -11.65
N THR A 239 -31.46 6.85 -11.44
CA THR A 239 -32.02 6.40 -10.17
C THR A 239 -31.57 4.97 -9.85
N GLU A 240 -31.51 4.09 -10.85
CA GLU A 240 -30.96 2.75 -10.65
C GLU A 240 -29.49 2.84 -10.27
N VAL A 241 -28.68 3.65 -10.96
CA VAL A 241 -27.25 3.74 -10.65
C VAL A 241 -26.98 4.19 -9.21
N THR A 242 -27.72 5.19 -8.73
CA THR A 242 -27.50 5.83 -7.42
C THR A 242 -28.08 5.07 -6.23
N SER A 243 -29.03 4.15 -6.45
CA SER A 243 -29.80 3.56 -5.33
C SER A 243 -29.97 2.04 -5.36
N ARG A 244 -29.84 1.39 -6.52
CA ARG A 244 -30.16 -0.04 -6.65
C ARG A 244 -29.11 -0.90 -5.95
N LYS A 245 -29.52 -1.61 -4.90
CA LYS A 245 -28.72 -2.62 -4.18
C LYS A 245 -28.90 -4.00 -4.80
N ILE A 246 -27.83 -4.79 -4.86
CA ILE A 246 -27.88 -6.19 -5.35
C ILE A 246 -27.59 -7.13 -4.17
N PRO A 247 -28.47 -8.07 -3.83
CA PRO A 247 -28.25 -8.96 -2.69
C PRO A 247 -27.09 -9.93 -2.95
N VAL A 248 -26.19 -10.09 -1.98
CA VAL A 248 -25.11 -11.09 -2.02
C VAL A 248 -25.64 -12.43 -1.51
N LYS A 249 -25.79 -13.40 -2.40
CA LYS A 249 -26.23 -14.78 -2.08
C LYS A 249 -25.03 -15.63 -1.69
N GLY A 250 -25.26 -16.74 -0.98
CA GLY A 250 -24.21 -17.73 -0.72
C GLY A 250 -23.02 -17.26 0.14
N LYS A 251 -23.17 -16.16 0.92
CA LYS A 251 -22.10 -15.56 1.74
C LYS A 251 -21.25 -16.56 2.53
N ARG A 252 -21.86 -17.58 3.13
CA ARG A 252 -21.13 -18.62 3.89
C ARG A 252 -20.14 -19.39 3.02
N LYS A 253 -20.52 -19.70 1.77
CA LYS A 253 -19.63 -20.37 0.80
C LYS A 253 -18.52 -19.42 0.36
N LEU A 254 -18.85 -18.16 0.05
CA LEU A 254 -17.88 -17.13 -0.32
C LEU A 254 -16.83 -16.91 0.78
N VAL A 255 -17.25 -16.78 2.04
CA VAL A 255 -16.35 -16.69 3.20
C VAL A 255 -15.46 -17.92 3.34
N LYS A 256 -16.01 -19.13 3.17
CA LYS A 256 -15.24 -20.37 3.27
C LYS A 256 -14.18 -20.45 2.17
N THR A 257 -14.53 -20.09 0.94
CA THR A 257 -13.62 -20.09 -0.20
C THR A 257 -12.55 -19.02 -0.05
N LEU A 258 -12.92 -17.77 0.30
CA LEU A 258 -11.95 -16.69 0.55
C LEU A 258 -10.92 -17.09 1.61
N ARG A 259 -11.38 -17.67 2.73
CA ARG A 259 -10.47 -18.17 3.77
C ARG A 259 -9.49 -19.21 3.22
N ALA A 260 -9.96 -20.14 2.40
CA ALA A 260 -9.12 -21.20 1.84
C ALA A 260 -8.12 -20.67 0.80
N LEU A 261 -8.56 -19.79 -0.10
CA LEU A 261 -7.72 -19.22 -1.16
C LEU A 261 -6.62 -18.31 -0.62
N LEU A 262 -6.89 -17.63 0.50
CA LEU A 262 -5.92 -16.75 1.17
C LEU A 262 -5.08 -17.49 2.22
N TYR A 263 -5.29 -18.80 2.42
CA TYR A 263 -4.61 -19.60 3.45
C TYR A 263 -4.74 -19.01 4.87
N LEU A 264 -5.91 -18.47 5.20
CA LEU A 264 -6.15 -17.80 6.48
C LEU A 264 -6.69 -18.78 7.53
N GLU A 265 -6.15 -18.70 8.74
CA GLU A 265 -6.69 -19.44 9.87
C GLU A 265 -8.02 -18.85 10.33
N LYS A 266 -8.95 -19.72 10.74
CA LYS A 266 -10.23 -19.26 11.28
C LYS A 266 -10.01 -18.71 12.68
N LEU A 267 -10.53 -17.51 12.95
CA LEU A 267 -10.48 -16.87 14.25
C LEU A 267 -10.90 -17.82 15.41
N SER A 268 -9.94 -18.10 16.29
CA SER A 268 -10.03 -18.97 17.47
C SER A 268 -9.59 -18.22 18.73
N GLU A 269 -9.46 -18.89 19.89
CA GLU A 269 -8.90 -18.28 21.11
C GLU A 269 -7.40 -17.94 20.98
N GLU A 270 -6.71 -18.63 20.08
CA GLU A 270 -5.28 -18.43 19.82
C GLU A 270 -5.02 -17.27 18.83
N GLY A 271 -6.06 -16.78 18.15
CA GLY A 271 -5.94 -15.82 17.05
C GLY A 271 -6.53 -16.37 15.75
N GLY A 272 -6.28 -15.66 14.65
CA GLY A 272 -6.76 -15.96 13.30
C GLY A 272 -7.59 -14.82 12.71
N VAL A 273 -8.30 -15.13 11.62
CA VAL A 273 -9.06 -14.14 10.84
C VAL A 273 -10.54 -14.50 10.75
N GLU A 274 -11.40 -13.53 11.03
CA GLU A 274 -12.84 -13.60 10.75
C GLU A 274 -13.19 -12.72 9.55
N ILE A 275 -14.02 -13.23 8.64
CA ILE A 275 -14.35 -12.54 7.39
C ILE A 275 -15.83 -12.17 7.41
N VAL A 276 -16.13 -10.88 7.33
CA VAL A 276 -17.49 -10.33 7.28
C VAL A 276 -17.76 -9.70 5.93
N ILE A 277 -18.83 -10.13 5.26
CA ILE A 277 -19.19 -9.62 3.91
C ILE A 277 -20.46 -8.78 3.99
N GLY A 278 -20.48 -7.68 3.24
CA GLY A 278 -21.66 -6.85 3.00
C GLY A 278 -22.86 -7.70 2.57
N SER A 279 -24.06 -7.31 3.00
CA SER A 279 -25.26 -8.09 2.59
C SER A 279 -25.70 -7.78 1.17
N HIS A 280 -25.27 -6.64 0.66
CA HIS A 280 -25.58 -6.16 -0.66
C HIS A 280 -24.32 -5.63 -1.32
N ALA A 281 -24.25 -5.77 -2.65
CA ALA A 281 -23.46 -4.88 -3.45
C ALA A 281 -24.19 -3.54 -3.53
N VAL A 282 -23.51 -2.47 -3.12
CA VAL A 282 -24.08 -1.12 -3.00
C VAL A 282 -23.39 -0.17 -3.97
N PRO A 283 -24.06 0.88 -4.43
CA PRO A 283 -23.37 1.93 -5.17
C PRO A 283 -22.38 2.67 -4.27
N LEU A 284 -21.35 3.30 -4.86
CA LEU A 284 -20.24 3.96 -4.14
C LEU A 284 -20.73 4.97 -3.09
N ASN A 285 -21.75 5.77 -3.44
CA ASN A 285 -22.37 6.75 -2.54
C ASN A 285 -23.05 6.14 -1.30
N GLN A 286 -23.27 4.82 -1.27
CA GLN A 286 -23.83 4.10 -0.12
C GLN A 286 -22.81 3.16 0.54
N LEU A 287 -21.55 3.18 0.11
CA LEU A 287 -20.49 2.33 0.63
C LEU A 287 -20.26 2.57 2.13
N LEU A 288 -20.24 3.84 2.55
CA LEU A 288 -20.02 4.25 3.94
C LEU A 288 -21.06 3.67 4.90
N ASP A 289 -22.33 3.66 4.51
CA ASP A 289 -23.42 3.08 5.31
C ASP A 289 -23.22 1.57 5.48
N GLU A 290 -22.77 0.88 4.43
CA GLU A 290 -22.55 -0.56 4.49
C GLU A 290 -21.27 -0.91 5.27
N LEU A 291 -20.21 -0.13 5.10
CA LEU A 291 -19.00 -0.28 5.90
C LEU A 291 -19.27 -0.03 7.39
N SER A 292 -20.07 0.98 7.75
CA SER A 292 -20.45 1.25 9.14
C SER A 292 -21.09 0.01 9.79
N LYS A 293 -21.99 -0.67 9.07
CA LYS A 293 -22.60 -1.94 9.54
C LYS A 293 -21.58 -3.07 9.67
N LEU A 294 -20.57 -3.14 8.81
CA LEU A 294 -19.50 -4.13 8.93
C LEU A 294 -18.59 -3.82 10.12
N SER A 295 -18.28 -2.54 10.35
CA SER A 295 -17.53 -2.08 11.53
C SER A 295 -18.26 -2.41 12.83
N GLU A 296 -19.59 -2.23 12.90
CA GLU A 296 -20.38 -2.67 14.06
C GLU A 296 -20.28 -4.19 14.29
N ARG A 297 -20.34 -5.00 13.22
CA ARG A 297 -20.17 -6.46 13.33
C ARG A 297 -18.75 -6.85 13.76
N ALA A 298 -17.74 -6.15 13.27
CA ALA A 298 -16.35 -6.34 13.68
C ALA A 298 -16.16 -6.00 15.17
N LYS A 299 -16.66 -4.85 15.61
CA LYS A 299 -16.69 -4.41 17.00
C LYS A 299 -17.39 -5.43 17.89
N ALA A 300 -18.56 -5.94 17.49
CA ALA A 300 -19.26 -6.98 18.22
C ALA A 300 -18.46 -8.29 18.32
N THR A 301 -17.74 -8.67 17.27
CA THR A 301 -16.90 -9.88 17.23
C THR A 301 -15.70 -9.75 18.18
N LEU A 302 -15.03 -8.60 18.19
CA LEU A 302 -13.89 -8.31 19.07
C LEU A 302 -14.33 -8.14 20.54
N THR A 303 -15.45 -7.46 20.78
CA THR A 303 -16.01 -7.26 22.14
C THR A 303 -16.37 -8.59 22.80
N ARG A 304 -16.92 -9.55 22.05
CA ARG A 304 -17.18 -10.93 22.56
C ARG A 304 -15.92 -11.63 23.06
N ARG A 305 -14.74 -11.18 22.60
CA ARG A 305 -13.42 -11.69 22.98
C ARG A 305 -12.70 -10.77 23.97
N LYS A 306 -13.41 -9.78 24.53
CA LYS A 306 -12.86 -8.76 25.43
C LYS A 306 -11.75 -7.89 24.81
N LEU A 307 -11.76 -7.75 23.49
CA LEU A 307 -10.81 -6.90 22.75
C LEU A 307 -11.48 -5.57 22.39
N MET A 308 -11.01 -4.48 22.99
CA MET A 308 -11.54 -3.13 22.76
C MET A 308 -10.82 -2.47 21.56
N TYR A 309 -11.42 -2.61 20.39
CA TYR A 309 -10.94 -2.03 19.14
C TYR A 309 -12.01 -1.14 18.52
N GLU A 310 -11.59 0.01 18.00
CA GLU A 310 -12.47 0.98 17.34
C GLU A 310 -12.22 0.91 15.82
N PRO A 311 -12.98 0.08 15.08
CA PRO A 311 -12.81 -0.05 13.63
C PRO A 311 -13.24 1.21 12.85
N GLU A 312 -13.85 2.17 13.53
CA GLU A 312 -14.35 3.42 12.96
C GLU A 312 -13.22 4.35 12.49
N LYS A 313 -12.00 4.20 12.99
CA LYS A 313 -10.82 4.97 12.53
C LYS A 313 -10.47 4.72 11.06
N VAL A 314 -10.87 3.57 10.50
CA VAL A 314 -10.69 3.27 9.07
C VAL A 314 -11.54 4.20 8.19
N PHE A 315 -12.57 4.85 8.74
CA PHE A 315 -13.36 5.86 8.02
C PHE A 315 -12.70 7.23 7.93
N GLU A 316 -11.55 7.41 8.58
CA GLU A 316 -10.80 8.66 8.53
C GLU A 316 -9.83 8.73 7.34
N GLU A 317 -9.67 7.62 6.60
CA GLU A 317 -8.88 7.59 5.37
C GLU A 317 -9.38 8.65 4.37
N PRO A 318 -8.48 9.45 3.75
CA PRO A 318 -8.85 10.54 2.84
C PRO A 318 -9.78 10.09 1.70
N LEU A 319 -9.50 8.95 1.06
CA LEU A 319 -10.33 8.37 0.00
C LEU A 319 -11.76 8.08 0.47
N VAL A 320 -11.90 7.57 1.68
CA VAL A 320 -13.20 7.26 2.31
C VAL A 320 -13.96 8.56 2.66
N ARG A 321 -13.24 9.63 3.03
CA ARG A 321 -13.82 10.97 3.24
C ARG A 321 -14.25 11.60 1.91
N GLU A 322 -13.48 11.46 0.84
CA GLU A 322 -13.83 11.97 -0.49
C GLU A 322 -15.10 11.32 -1.05
N LEU A 323 -15.32 10.03 -0.78
CA LEU A 323 -16.56 9.33 -1.12
C LEU A 323 -17.82 9.97 -0.49
N ARG A 324 -17.71 10.71 0.62
CA ARG A 324 -18.86 11.45 1.21
C ARG A 324 -19.38 12.54 0.28
N ASN A 325 -18.47 13.14 -0.48
CA ASN A 325 -18.76 14.26 -1.37
C ASN A 325 -18.92 13.81 -2.83
N TYR A 326 -18.67 12.53 -3.12
CA TYR A 326 -18.80 11.95 -4.45
C TYR A 326 -20.23 12.11 -4.97
N LYS A 327 -20.34 12.91 -6.03
CA LYS A 327 -21.53 12.99 -6.87
C LYS A 327 -21.17 12.30 -8.19
N PRO A 328 -21.80 11.16 -8.50
CA PRO A 328 -21.55 10.54 -9.79
C PRO A 328 -21.98 11.48 -10.91
N GLU A 329 -21.05 11.79 -11.81
CA GLU A 329 -21.31 12.56 -13.02
C GLU A 329 -21.84 11.61 -14.10
N TYR A 330 -23.04 11.89 -14.59
CA TYR A 330 -23.64 11.08 -15.66
C TYR A 330 -23.79 11.94 -16.91
N SER A 331 -23.10 11.58 -17.98
CA SER A 331 -23.38 12.10 -19.32
C SER A 331 -24.77 11.64 -19.77
N SER A 332 -25.44 12.47 -20.55
CA SER A 332 -26.73 12.15 -21.18
C SER A 332 -26.51 11.16 -22.33
N GLY A 333 -26.64 9.86 -22.04
CA GLY A 333 -26.70 8.77 -23.02
C GLY A 333 -27.82 7.77 -22.70
N ASP A 334 -28.12 6.85 -23.62
CA ASP A 334 -29.23 5.89 -23.49
C ASP A 334 -29.01 4.79 -22.43
N VAL A 335 -27.76 4.60 -21.96
CA VAL A 335 -27.38 3.62 -20.93
C VAL A 335 -26.42 4.25 -19.93
N TYR A 336 -26.73 4.14 -18.63
CA TYR A 336 -25.87 4.58 -17.54
C TYR A 336 -25.07 3.39 -16.99
N LEU A 337 -23.75 3.53 -16.84
CA LEU A 337 -22.95 2.51 -16.17
C LEU A 337 -22.90 2.78 -14.67
N GLY A 338 -23.37 1.82 -13.87
CA GLY A 338 -23.39 1.94 -12.42
C GLY A 338 -22.42 1.00 -11.74
N ILE A 339 -21.50 1.55 -10.95
CA ILE A 339 -20.60 0.75 -10.12
C ILE A 339 -21.33 0.19 -8.92
N ARG A 340 -21.02 -1.07 -8.61
CA ARG A 340 -21.43 -1.75 -7.38
C ARG A 340 -20.22 -2.30 -6.66
N VAL A 341 -20.17 -2.02 -5.38
CA VAL A 341 -19.10 -2.44 -4.49
C VAL A 341 -19.65 -3.38 -3.45
N ILE A 342 -18.97 -4.51 -3.24
CA ILE A 342 -19.23 -5.42 -2.13
C ILE A 342 -18.08 -5.28 -1.15
N PRO A 343 -18.29 -4.61 0.01
CA PRO A 343 -17.26 -4.52 1.02
C PRO A 343 -17.09 -5.87 1.74
N VAL A 344 -15.84 -6.22 2.00
CA VAL A 344 -15.39 -7.41 2.73
C VAL A 344 -14.46 -6.94 3.85
N GLY A 345 -14.87 -7.15 5.10
CA GLY A 345 -14.05 -6.88 6.27
C GLY A 345 -13.29 -8.12 6.72
N PHE A 346 -11.99 -8.01 6.93
CA PHE A 346 -11.14 -9.02 7.54
C PHE A 346 -10.75 -8.54 8.94
N ILE A 347 -11.21 -9.27 9.95
CA ILE A 347 -10.92 -9.01 11.36
C ILE A 347 -9.75 -9.90 11.74
N VAL A 348 -8.56 -9.31 11.87
CA VAL A 348 -7.31 -10.01 12.15
C VAL A 348 -6.97 -9.87 13.63
N VAL A 349 -6.72 -11.00 14.29
CA VAL A 349 -6.27 -11.07 15.68
C VAL A 349 -5.12 -12.06 15.75
N ALA A 350 -3.96 -11.65 16.26
CA ALA A 350 -2.81 -12.54 16.44
C ALA A 350 -2.17 -12.32 17.82
N ARG A 351 -1.45 -13.32 18.33
CA ARG A 351 -0.75 -13.22 19.63
C ARG A 351 0.65 -12.65 19.51
N ASN A 352 1.25 -12.74 18.33
CA ASN A 352 2.53 -12.13 18.02
C ASN A 352 2.44 -11.34 16.70
N LYS A 353 3.42 -10.45 16.50
CA LYS A 353 3.47 -9.57 15.33
C LYS A 353 3.74 -10.33 14.03
N GLU A 354 4.50 -11.42 14.07
CA GLU A 354 4.84 -12.21 12.88
C GLU A 354 3.60 -12.90 12.28
N GLU A 355 2.77 -13.52 13.11
CA GLU A 355 1.47 -14.09 12.71
C GLU A 355 0.53 -13.03 12.16
N PHE A 356 0.52 -11.85 12.80
CA PHE A 356 -0.24 -10.70 12.31
C PHE A 356 0.22 -10.32 10.91
N ASP A 357 1.52 -10.02 10.75
CA ASP A 357 2.10 -9.57 9.49
C ASP A 357 1.88 -10.59 8.37
N HIS A 358 2.02 -11.89 8.64
CA HIS A 358 1.73 -12.94 7.66
C HIS A 358 0.25 -12.96 7.25
N ALA A 359 -0.69 -12.84 8.21
CA ALA A 359 -2.12 -12.79 7.88
C ALA A 359 -2.47 -11.55 7.05
N ILE A 360 -1.87 -10.41 7.36
CA ILE A 360 -2.07 -9.18 6.61
C ILE A 360 -1.49 -9.31 5.19
N GLN A 361 -0.25 -9.80 5.02
CA GLN A 361 0.34 -10.01 3.70
C GLN A 361 -0.54 -10.89 2.81
N ARG A 362 -1.10 -11.98 3.36
CA ARG A 362 -2.03 -12.84 2.62
C ARG A 362 -3.28 -12.10 2.17
N ILE A 363 -3.85 -11.23 3.01
CA ILE A 363 -5.03 -10.43 2.66
C ILE A 363 -4.68 -9.33 1.64
N SER A 364 -3.52 -8.70 1.79
CA SER A 364 -3.07 -7.60 0.94
C SER A 364 -2.73 -8.07 -0.46
N ASN A 365 -1.97 -9.17 -0.60
CA ASN A 365 -1.56 -9.75 -1.89
C ASN A 365 -2.71 -10.50 -2.58
N GLY A 366 -3.68 -10.98 -1.81
CA GLY A 366 -4.80 -11.75 -2.32
C GLY A 366 -4.43 -13.19 -2.73
N PRO A 367 -5.35 -13.91 -3.40
CA PRO A 367 -5.12 -15.29 -3.85
C PRO A 367 -4.01 -15.42 -4.91
N THR A 368 -3.57 -16.65 -5.18
CA THR A 368 -2.77 -16.96 -6.37
C THR A 368 -3.60 -16.80 -7.66
N SER A 369 -2.96 -16.78 -8.83
CA SER A 369 -3.62 -16.65 -10.14
C SER A 369 -4.78 -17.64 -10.33
N ASP A 370 -4.54 -18.94 -10.13
CA ASP A 370 -5.60 -19.98 -10.17
C ASP A 370 -6.71 -19.73 -9.12
N GLY A 371 -6.33 -19.17 -7.97
CA GLY A 371 -7.26 -18.79 -6.91
C GLY A 371 -8.20 -17.66 -7.33
N TYR A 372 -7.71 -16.70 -8.12
CA TYR A 372 -8.55 -15.62 -8.67
C TYR A 372 -9.59 -16.13 -9.66
N GLU A 373 -9.29 -17.13 -10.48
CA GLU A 373 -10.27 -17.73 -11.39
C GLU A 373 -11.44 -18.38 -10.61
N ILE A 374 -11.10 -19.13 -9.55
CA ILE A 374 -12.08 -19.76 -8.67
C ILE A 374 -12.92 -18.69 -7.96
N LEU A 375 -12.28 -17.60 -7.53
CA LEU A 375 -12.95 -16.50 -6.86
C LEU A 375 -13.91 -15.76 -7.80
N ASP A 376 -13.49 -15.50 -9.04
CA ASP A 376 -14.29 -14.87 -10.10
C ASP A 376 -15.57 -15.64 -10.41
N GLU A 377 -15.47 -16.95 -10.65
CA GLU A 377 -16.66 -17.76 -10.84
C GLU A 377 -17.62 -17.70 -9.65
N LEU A 378 -17.07 -17.73 -8.43
CA LEU A 378 -17.87 -17.77 -7.22
C LEU A 378 -18.57 -16.45 -6.95
N VAL A 379 -17.89 -15.32 -7.16
CA VAL A 379 -18.47 -13.98 -7.03
C VAL A 379 -19.57 -13.78 -8.07
N LYS A 380 -19.34 -14.18 -9.32
CA LYS A 380 -20.35 -14.12 -10.39
C LYS A 380 -21.59 -14.95 -10.07
N LYS A 381 -21.41 -16.16 -9.50
CA LYS A 381 -22.51 -17.02 -9.02
C LYS A 381 -23.23 -16.44 -7.79
N SER A 382 -22.52 -15.71 -6.94
CA SER A 382 -23.05 -15.19 -5.67
C SER A 382 -23.81 -13.87 -5.84
N VAL A 383 -23.49 -13.08 -6.87
CA VAL A 383 -24.06 -11.74 -7.08
C VAL A 383 -24.62 -11.58 -8.49
N SER A 384 -23.75 -11.42 -9.50
CA SER A 384 -24.12 -11.42 -10.92
C SER A 384 -22.87 -11.52 -11.80
N GLY A 385 -23.05 -11.86 -13.09
CA GLY A 385 -21.96 -11.94 -14.07
C GLY A 385 -21.24 -10.61 -14.36
N TYR A 386 -21.72 -9.51 -13.79
CA TYR A 386 -21.16 -8.17 -13.95
C TYR A 386 -20.09 -7.82 -12.91
N PHE A 387 -19.80 -8.73 -11.98
CA PHE A 387 -18.75 -8.55 -10.97
C PHE A 387 -17.45 -9.20 -11.41
N ILE A 388 -16.35 -8.58 -11.01
CA ILE A 388 -14.99 -9.10 -11.12
C ILE A 388 -14.64 -9.74 -9.78
N GLY A 389 -14.27 -11.02 -9.76
CA GLY A 389 -13.79 -11.67 -8.54
C GLY A 389 -12.31 -11.41 -8.27
N TYR A 390 -11.95 -10.13 -8.27
CA TYR A 390 -10.65 -9.63 -7.83
C TYR A 390 -10.87 -8.87 -6.51
N LEU A 391 -10.02 -9.11 -5.51
CA LEU A 391 -10.17 -8.57 -4.16
C LEU A 391 -9.36 -7.28 -4.03
N MET A 392 -10.05 -6.15 -4.18
CA MET A 392 -9.43 -4.84 -4.41
C MET A 392 -9.28 -4.02 -3.13
N THR A 393 -8.29 -3.14 -3.08
CA THR A 393 -8.34 -1.94 -2.23
C THR A 393 -9.40 -0.96 -2.75
N LEU A 394 -9.74 0.04 -1.95
CA LEU A 394 -10.66 1.07 -2.40
C LEU A 394 -10.06 1.89 -3.54
N GLU A 395 -8.76 2.18 -3.46
CA GLU A 395 -8.00 2.88 -4.48
C GLU A 395 -8.02 2.13 -5.83
N GLU A 396 -7.66 0.84 -5.84
CA GLU A 396 -7.72 0.02 -7.06
C GLU A 396 -9.13 0.02 -7.68
N ALA A 397 -10.16 -0.03 -6.83
CA ALA A 397 -11.54 0.05 -7.31
C ALA A 397 -11.89 1.41 -7.93
N LEU A 398 -11.31 2.51 -7.44
CA LEU A 398 -11.50 3.86 -7.94
C LEU A 398 -10.65 4.16 -9.20
N ILE A 399 -9.45 3.60 -9.29
CA ILE A 399 -8.61 3.67 -10.50
C ILE A 399 -9.32 2.98 -11.66
N ILE A 400 -9.75 1.72 -11.48
CA ILE A 400 -10.47 1.00 -12.54
C ILE A 400 -11.76 1.73 -12.94
N TYR A 401 -12.44 2.36 -11.99
CA TYR A 401 -13.59 3.22 -12.30
C TYR A 401 -13.20 4.39 -13.22
N THR A 402 -12.14 5.11 -12.86
CA THR A 402 -11.67 6.30 -13.60
C THR A 402 -11.23 5.92 -15.01
N ASP A 403 -10.54 4.78 -15.17
CA ASP A 403 -10.11 4.27 -16.47
C ASP A 403 -11.30 3.92 -17.36
N ILE A 404 -12.26 3.13 -16.84
CA ILE A 404 -13.45 2.71 -17.61
C ILE A 404 -14.31 3.91 -17.99
N THR A 405 -14.50 4.87 -17.08
CA THR A 405 -15.28 6.08 -17.39
C THR A 405 -14.58 6.97 -18.42
N SER A 406 -13.25 7.10 -18.34
CA SER A 406 -12.46 7.85 -19.32
C SER A 406 -12.50 7.23 -20.71
N GLU A 407 -12.40 5.90 -20.81
CA GLU A 407 -12.52 5.17 -22.09
C GLU A 407 -13.90 5.29 -22.72
N LEU A 408 -14.97 5.15 -21.91
CA LEU A 408 -16.34 5.34 -22.40
C LEU A 408 -16.57 6.76 -22.92
N MET A 409 -16.04 7.78 -22.23
CA MET A 409 -16.16 9.18 -22.66
C MET A 409 -15.33 9.52 -23.90
N ARG A 410 -14.22 8.80 -24.16
CA ARG A 410 -13.43 8.92 -25.39
C ARG A 410 -14.14 8.31 -26.60
N SER A 411 -15.06 7.37 -26.37
CA SER A 411 -15.80 6.67 -27.42
C SER A 411 -16.97 7.49 -28.00
N ASP A 412 -17.39 8.55 -27.30
CA ASP A 412 -18.48 9.46 -27.68
C ASP A 412 -18.00 10.72 -28.45
N LYS A 413 -16.72 10.79 -28.84
CA LYS A 413 -16.16 11.81 -29.75
C LYS A 413 -15.63 11.16 -31.02
#